data_AF-A0A1A8DLQ3-F1
#
_entry.id   AF-A0A1A8DLQ3-F1
#
_cell.length_a   1.000
_cell.length_b   1.000
_cell.length_c   1.000
_cell.angle_alpha   90.00
_cell.angle_beta   90.00
_cell.angle_gamma   90.00
#
_symmetry.space_group_name_H-M   'P 1'
#
loop_
_entity.id
_entity.type
_entity.pdbx_description
1 polymer ?
#
loop_
_entity_poly.entity_id
_entity_poly.type
_entity_poly.pdbx_seq_one_letter_code
_entity_poly.pdbx_strand_id
1 'polypeptide(L)'
;DQTLTEEESPAGAMDSQDTKKPCRRLTRISCSSCSSELGEAIAPATLKLYITQVVVEPVVGDRQPEASQNRSTFLERTVATRLLELSNSLCSFHFSVQTPDGRAFLLVWLLNTDSIVASVPGERVGDERSISPPALHSPSLRASRALKLLYISCSNASTQQREIAACWEVNAIGHPVVLPLKVCEELLQVMDDSNSTLPASMRCMRSYEVAYLRL
;
A
#
# COMPACT_ATOMS: atom_id res chain seq x y z
N ASP A 1 27.19 -16.37 -13.02
CA ASP A 1 26.67 -17.74 -12.90
C ASP A 1 26.20 -18.02 -11.49
N GLN A 2 24.97 -18.54 -11.41
CA GLN A 2 24.30 -19.23 -10.29
C GLN A 2 23.99 -18.47 -8.99
N THR A 3 22.75 -17.95 -8.88
CA THR A 3 22.08 -17.70 -7.58
C THR A 3 20.55 -17.81 -7.69
N LEU A 4 20.04 -18.93 -8.19
CA LEU A 4 18.64 -19.32 -8.04
C LEU A 4 18.61 -20.79 -7.63
N THR A 5 18.05 -21.06 -6.46
CA THR A 5 17.90 -22.43 -5.94
C THR A 5 16.42 -22.80 -6.00
N GLU A 6 16.14 -23.89 -6.69
CA GLU A 6 14.82 -24.51 -6.84
C GLU A 6 14.68 -25.58 -5.75
N GLU A 7 13.61 -25.55 -4.96
CA GLU A 7 13.34 -26.59 -3.95
C GLU A 7 11.94 -27.17 -4.16
N GLU A 8 11.86 -28.49 -4.31
CA GLU A 8 10.63 -29.25 -4.57
C GLU A 8 10.29 -30.09 -3.33
N SER A 9 9.08 -29.94 -2.78
CA SER A 9 8.60 -30.75 -1.64
C SER A 9 7.75 -31.94 -2.10
N PRO A 10 7.88 -33.15 -1.49
CA PRO A 10 7.20 -34.35 -1.96
C PRO A 10 5.74 -34.46 -1.50
N ALA A 11 4.96 -35.15 -2.34
CA ALA A 11 3.50 -35.22 -2.35
C ALA A 11 2.90 -36.26 -1.38
N GLY A 12 1.67 -35.99 -0.93
CA GLY A 12 0.70 -36.99 -0.49
C GLY A 12 -0.54 -36.93 -1.38
N ALA A 13 -0.86 -38.04 -2.06
CA ALA A 13 -1.97 -38.18 -2.98
C ALA A 13 -3.13 -38.95 -2.34
N MET A 14 -4.36 -38.50 -2.56
CA MET A 14 -5.51 -39.38 -2.85
C MET A 14 -6.57 -38.60 -3.64
N ASP A 15 -7.33 -39.38 -4.40
CA ASP A 15 -7.87 -39.09 -5.72
C ASP A 15 -9.34 -38.64 -5.70
N SER A 16 -9.76 -37.82 -6.66
CA SER A 16 -11.16 -37.65 -7.13
C SER A 16 -11.19 -36.69 -8.34
N GLN A 17 -11.75 -37.18 -9.44
CA GLN A 17 -11.92 -36.49 -10.72
C GLN A 17 -12.86 -35.28 -10.61
N ASP A 18 -12.31 -34.10 -10.91
CA ASP A 18 -13.05 -33.00 -11.53
C ASP A 18 -12.09 -32.30 -12.49
N THR A 19 -12.61 -31.69 -13.55
CA THR A 19 -11.89 -31.15 -14.71
C THR A 19 -10.86 -30.10 -14.26
N LYS A 20 -9.65 -30.55 -13.92
CA LYS A 20 -8.56 -29.69 -13.46
C LYS A 20 -8.17 -28.76 -14.60
N LYS A 21 -8.63 -27.50 -14.53
CA LYS A 21 -7.80 -26.37 -14.99
C LYS A 21 -6.38 -26.68 -14.54
N PRO A 22 -5.36 -26.62 -15.40
CA PRO A 22 -4.01 -26.96 -14.98
C PRO A 22 -3.67 -26.06 -13.81
N CYS A 23 -3.64 -26.65 -12.61
CA CYS A 23 -3.10 -26.02 -11.42
C CYS A 23 -1.60 -25.96 -11.70
N ARG A 24 -1.18 -25.01 -12.53
CA ARG A 24 0.23 -24.69 -12.70
C ARG A 24 0.68 -24.31 -11.30
N ARG A 25 1.43 -25.21 -10.66
CA ARG A 25 2.22 -24.87 -9.48
C ARG A 25 3.14 -23.74 -9.94
N LEU A 26 2.78 -22.52 -9.57
CA LEU A 26 3.60 -21.35 -9.86
C LEU A 26 4.85 -21.48 -8.99
N THR A 27 6.01 -21.57 -9.64
CA THR A 27 7.29 -21.68 -8.92
C THR A 27 7.64 -20.31 -8.38
N ARG A 28 7.68 -20.15 -7.06
CA ARG A 28 8.04 -18.87 -6.43
C ARG A 28 9.53 -18.60 -6.59
N ILE A 29 9.85 -17.34 -6.79
CA ILE A 29 11.20 -16.82 -6.92
C ILE A 29 11.52 -16.05 -5.65
N SER A 30 12.64 -16.34 -5.03
CA SER A 30 13.11 -15.65 -3.83
C SER A 30 14.54 -15.14 -3.99
N CYS A 31 14.89 -14.12 -3.21
CA CYS A 31 16.26 -13.63 -3.12
C CYS A 31 17.12 -14.68 -2.40
N SER A 32 18.21 -15.11 -3.00
CA SER A 32 19.12 -16.11 -2.41
C SER A 32 19.78 -15.65 -1.11
N SER A 33 19.92 -14.34 -0.91
CA SER A 33 20.64 -13.78 0.26
C SER A 33 19.74 -13.56 1.48
N CYS A 34 18.47 -13.19 1.27
CA CYS A 34 17.55 -12.84 2.36
C CYS A 34 16.21 -13.56 2.32
N SER A 35 16.05 -14.52 1.40
CA SER A 35 14.85 -15.34 1.21
C SER A 35 13.56 -14.57 0.93
N SER A 36 13.65 -13.26 0.63
CA SER A 36 12.48 -12.44 0.30
C SER A 36 11.84 -12.90 -1.01
N GLU A 37 10.53 -13.05 -1.03
CA GLU A 37 9.78 -13.41 -2.24
C GLU A 37 9.84 -12.27 -3.26
N LEU A 38 10.34 -12.56 -4.46
CA LEU A 38 10.55 -11.61 -5.54
C LEU A 38 9.53 -11.77 -6.68
N GLY A 39 8.84 -12.90 -6.77
CA GLY A 39 7.94 -13.17 -7.88
C GLY A 39 7.63 -14.64 -8.11
N GLU A 40 7.21 -14.96 -9.32
CA GLU A 40 6.87 -16.32 -9.75
C GLU A 40 7.29 -16.59 -11.20
N ALA A 41 7.71 -17.82 -11.50
CA ALA A 41 7.92 -18.28 -12.87
C ALA A 41 6.59 -18.71 -13.49
N ILE A 42 6.18 -18.03 -14.56
CA ILE A 42 4.88 -18.25 -15.22
C ILE A 42 4.98 -19.17 -16.44
N ALA A 43 6.18 -19.26 -17.04
CA ALA A 43 6.54 -20.14 -18.15
C ALA A 43 8.07 -20.32 -18.19
N PRO A 44 8.60 -21.28 -18.97
CA PRO A 44 10.05 -21.37 -19.21
C PRO A 44 10.62 -20.02 -19.64
N ALA A 45 11.69 -19.58 -18.99
CA ALA A 45 12.34 -18.27 -19.19
C ALA A 45 11.44 -17.03 -18.98
N THR A 46 10.24 -17.16 -18.40
CA THR A 46 9.33 -16.04 -18.15
C THR A 46 9.03 -15.89 -16.67
N LEU A 47 9.41 -14.75 -16.10
CA LEU A 47 9.23 -14.43 -14.69
C LEU A 47 8.24 -13.27 -14.53
N LYS A 48 7.40 -13.34 -13.51
CA LYS A 48 6.56 -12.24 -13.04
C LYS A 48 7.13 -11.76 -11.72
N LEU A 49 7.75 -10.59 -11.73
CA LEU A 49 8.38 -10.00 -10.54
C LEU A 49 7.38 -9.11 -9.80
N TYR A 50 7.41 -9.22 -8.48
CA TYR A 50 6.56 -8.53 -7.51
C TYR A 50 7.28 -7.29 -6.96
N ILE A 51 7.80 -6.45 -7.86
CA ILE A 51 8.62 -5.28 -7.51
C ILE A 51 7.76 -4.03 -7.66
N THR A 52 7.72 -3.19 -6.63
CA THR A 52 6.97 -1.92 -6.65
C THR A 52 7.84 -0.68 -6.84
N GLN A 53 9.14 -0.77 -6.52
CA GLN A 53 10.11 0.30 -6.71
C GLN A 53 11.44 -0.27 -7.19
N VAL A 54 12.07 0.38 -8.18
CA VAL A 54 13.45 0.11 -8.61
C VAL A 54 14.27 1.36 -8.34
N VAL A 55 15.33 1.22 -7.57
CA VAL A 55 16.25 2.32 -7.24
C VAL A 55 17.61 1.98 -7.84
N VAL A 56 18.21 2.91 -8.58
CA VAL A 56 19.57 2.79 -9.10
C VAL A 56 20.46 3.71 -8.28
N GLU A 57 21.31 3.12 -7.45
CA GLU A 57 22.28 3.85 -6.64
C GLU A 57 23.64 3.85 -7.35
N PRO A 58 24.34 5.00 -7.44
CA PRO A 58 25.68 5.05 -7.98
C PRO A 58 26.65 4.26 -7.09
N VAL A 59 27.54 3.48 -7.71
CA VAL A 59 28.56 2.71 -6.99
C VAL A 59 29.53 3.69 -6.32
N VAL A 60 29.42 3.78 -4.99
CA VAL A 60 30.30 4.45 -4.02
C VAL A 60 31.35 5.39 -4.62
N GLY A 61 31.14 6.70 -4.47
CA GLY A 61 32.21 7.69 -4.67
C GLY A 61 31.78 9.03 -5.25
N ASP A 62 30.60 9.14 -5.84
CA ASP A 62 30.17 10.41 -6.41
C ASP A 62 28.74 10.78 -5.98
N ARG A 63 28.69 11.87 -5.21
CA ARG A 63 27.51 12.63 -4.75
C ARG A 63 26.66 11.98 -3.68
N GLN A 64 26.35 12.79 -2.67
CA GLN A 64 25.29 12.54 -1.69
C GLN A 64 24.04 12.10 -2.48
N PRO A 65 23.40 10.96 -2.16
CA PRO A 65 22.24 10.50 -2.91
C PRO A 65 21.23 11.65 -2.93
N GLU A 66 20.96 12.21 -4.11
CA GLU A 66 19.92 13.22 -4.27
C GLU A 66 18.61 12.56 -3.85
N ALA A 67 18.25 12.78 -2.59
CA ALA A 67 17.08 12.32 -1.87
C ALA A 67 16.47 11.04 -2.47
N SER A 68 17.04 9.87 -2.15
CA SER A 68 16.34 8.60 -2.30
C SER A 68 14.94 8.78 -1.69
N GLN A 69 13.91 8.86 -2.53
CA GLN A 69 12.57 9.17 -2.07
C GLN A 69 12.20 8.14 -1.01
N ASN A 70 11.76 8.61 0.17
CA ASN A 70 11.38 7.71 1.25
C ASN A 70 10.38 6.68 0.71
N ARG A 71 10.69 5.39 0.90
CA ARG A 71 9.91 4.25 0.42
C ARG A 71 8.42 4.39 0.74
N SER A 72 8.07 4.88 1.93
CA SER A 72 6.69 5.10 2.34
C SER A 72 6.01 6.20 1.52
N THR A 73 6.71 7.31 1.26
CA THR A 73 6.21 8.42 0.41
C THR A 73 6.07 7.99 -1.04
N PHE A 74 7.00 7.17 -1.55
CA PHE A 74 6.86 6.59 -2.89
C PHE A 74 5.61 5.70 -2.94
N LEU A 75 5.48 4.77 -1.99
CA LEU A 75 4.33 3.85 -1.92
C LEU A 75 3.00 4.60 -1.82
N GLU A 76 2.91 5.56 -0.90
CA GLU A 76 1.74 6.41 -0.69
C GLU A 76 1.27 7.04 -2.02
N ARG A 77 2.18 7.74 -2.71
CA ARG A 77 1.88 8.43 -3.97
C ARG A 77 1.53 7.49 -5.10
N THR A 78 2.28 6.39 -5.24
CA THR A 78 2.02 5.40 -6.29
C THR A 78 0.64 4.77 -6.13
N VAL A 79 0.29 4.35 -4.91
CA VAL A 79 -1.02 3.77 -4.63
C VAL A 79 -2.11 4.83 -4.79
N ALA A 80 -1.94 6.04 -4.25
CA ALA A 80 -2.92 7.11 -4.40
C ALA A 80 -3.18 7.44 -5.88
N THR A 81 -2.12 7.65 -6.66
CA THR A 81 -2.23 7.92 -8.10
C THR A 81 -2.98 6.79 -8.80
N ARG A 82 -2.65 5.54 -8.47
CA ARG A 82 -3.30 4.39 -9.11
C ARG A 82 -4.78 4.27 -8.76
N LEU A 83 -5.15 4.50 -7.50
CA LEU A 83 -6.56 4.51 -7.08
C LEU A 83 -7.34 5.62 -7.79
N LEU A 84 -6.75 6.81 -7.95
CA LEU A 84 -7.35 7.93 -8.67
C LEU A 84 -7.57 7.62 -10.16
N GLU A 85 -6.58 7.02 -10.82
CA GLU A 85 -6.69 6.61 -12.22
C GLU A 85 -7.80 5.57 -12.41
N LEU A 86 -7.82 4.55 -11.55
CA LEU A 86 -8.82 3.49 -11.60
C LEU A 86 -10.21 4.03 -11.32
N SER A 87 -10.37 4.96 -10.36
CA SER A 87 -11.68 5.54 -10.07
C SER A 87 -12.22 6.35 -11.24
N ASN A 88 -11.35 7.08 -11.94
CA ASN A 88 -11.74 7.85 -13.11
C ASN A 88 -12.04 6.96 -14.32
N SER A 89 -11.27 5.89 -14.50
CA SER A 89 -11.38 5.02 -15.69
C SER A 89 -12.52 4.00 -15.58
N LEU A 90 -12.76 3.48 -14.37
CA LEU A 90 -13.71 2.39 -14.12
C LEU A 90 -14.98 2.86 -13.41
N CYS A 91 -15.07 4.14 -13.04
CA CYS A 91 -16.14 4.68 -12.18
C CYS A 91 -16.33 3.87 -10.89
N SER A 92 -15.25 3.25 -10.39
CA SER A 92 -15.25 2.44 -9.18
C SER A 92 -14.54 3.15 -8.04
N PHE A 93 -15.13 3.10 -6.86
CA PHE A 93 -14.60 3.74 -5.66
C PHE A 93 -14.30 2.75 -4.54
N HIS A 94 -14.54 1.45 -4.78
CA HIS A 94 -14.28 0.38 -3.84
C HIS A 94 -13.14 -0.47 -4.41
N PHE A 95 -12.13 -0.71 -3.60
CA PHE A 95 -10.92 -1.43 -3.98
C PHE A 95 -10.60 -2.51 -2.96
N SER A 96 -10.27 -3.70 -3.43
CA SER A 96 -9.79 -4.81 -2.63
C SER A 96 -8.28 -4.91 -2.85
N VAL A 97 -7.48 -4.46 -1.89
CA VAL A 97 -6.03 -4.67 -1.93
C VAL A 97 -5.78 -6.13 -1.59
N GLN A 98 -5.19 -6.86 -2.52
CA GLN A 98 -5.04 -8.32 -2.44
C GLN A 98 -3.58 -8.73 -2.47
N THR A 99 -3.25 -9.79 -1.75
CA THR A 99 -1.98 -10.49 -1.91
C THR A 99 -1.98 -11.33 -3.19
N PRO A 100 -0.82 -11.75 -3.73
CA PRO A 100 -0.77 -12.50 -4.99
C PRO A 100 -1.50 -13.85 -4.95
N ASP A 101 -1.76 -14.38 -3.76
CA ASP A 101 -2.61 -15.57 -3.52
C ASP A 101 -4.11 -15.29 -3.67
N GLY A 102 -4.51 -14.06 -3.99
CA GLY A 102 -5.90 -13.63 -4.22
C GLY A 102 -6.67 -13.29 -2.95
N ARG A 103 -6.04 -13.34 -1.76
CA ARG A 103 -6.73 -12.98 -0.52
C ARG A 103 -6.78 -11.47 -0.32
N ALA A 104 -7.93 -10.97 0.10
CA ALA A 104 -8.08 -9.58 0.50
C ALA A 104 -7.26 -9.29 1.77
N PHE A 105 -6.43 -8.24 1.69
CA PHE A 105 -5.63 -7.73 2.82
C PHE A 105 -6.24 -6.43 3.37
N LEU A 106 -6.64 -5.51 2.48
CA LEU A 106 -7.36 -4.29 2.84
C LEU A 106 -8.58 -4.11 1.94
N LEU A 107 -9.64 -3.59 2.52
CA LEU A 107 -10.78 -3.05 1.78
C LEU A 107 -10.70 -1.54 1.87
N VAL A 108 -10.71 -0.87 0.73
CA VAL A 108 -10.51 0.58 0.63
C VAL A 108 -11.68 1.18 -0.14
N TRP A 109 -12.37 2.13 0.49
CA TRP A 109 -13.40 2.94 -0.15
C TRP A 109 -12.89 4.38 -0.29
N LEU A 110 -12.65 4.78 -1.53
CA LEU A 110 -12.32 6.14 -1.91
C LEU A 110 -13.54 7.05 -1.74
N LEU A 111 -13.49 7.95 -0.75
CA LEU A 111 -14.58 8.89 -0.48
C LEU A 111 -14.47 10.17 -1.30
N ASN A 112 -13.25 10.69 -1.45
CA ASN A 112 -13.05 11.96 -2.12
C ASN A 112 -11.64 12.09 -2.72
N THR A 113 -11.54 12.76 -3.88
CA THR A 113 -10.33 13.01 -4.65
C THR A 113 -9.92 14.50 -4.68
N ASP A 114 -10.75 15.38 -4.11
CA ASP A 114 -10.51 16.83 -4.04
C ASP A 114 -9.89 17.31 -2.71
N SER A 115 -9.54 16.38 -1.82
CA SER A 115 -9.06 16.72 -0.49
C SER A 115 -7.64 17.31 -0.53
N ILE A 116 -7.36 18.21 0.41
CA ILE A 116 -6.05 18.85 0.59
C ILE A 116 -5.62 18.63 2.03
N VAL A 117 -4.38 18.16 2.22
CA VAL A 117 -3.73 18.09 3.53
C VAL A 117 -2.70 19.21 3.61
N ALA A 118 -2.79 20.03 4.66
CA ALA A 118 -1.84 21.10 4.91
C ALA A 118 -1.11 20.86 6.22
N SER A 119 0.22 20.98 6.21
CA SER A 119 1.02 21.01 7.43
C SER A 119 1.28 22.45 7.83
N VAL A 120 0.87 22.81 9.04
CA VAL A 120 1.21 24.09 9.67
C VAL A 120 2.47 23.86 10.51
N PRO A 121 3.57 24.59 10.27
CA PRO A 121 4.72 24.55 11.15
C PRO A 121 4.28 24.98 12.55
N GLY A 122 4.55 24.16 13.56
CA GLY A 122 4.08 24.43 14.92
C GLY A 122 4.67 25.74 15.43
N GLU A 123 3.85 26.77 15.57
CA GLU A 123 4.20 27.94 16.36
C GLU A 123 4.30 27.51 17.83
N ARG A 124 5.43 27.84 18.45
CA ARG A 124 5.63 27.71 19.90
C ARG A 124 4.64 28.65 20.56
N VAL A 125 3.50 28.13 21.01
CA VAL A 125 2.61 28.86 21.91
C VAL A 125 3.36 29.04 23.23
N GLY A 126 3.95 30.22 23.41
CA GLY A 126 4.63 30.61 24.65
C GLY A 126 5.97 31.30 24.43
N ASP A 127 5.95 32.54 23.95
CA ASP A 127 6.76 33.60 24.57
C ASP A 127 6.16 34.96 24.19
N GLU A 128 5.34 35.50 25.07
CA GLU A 128 5.13 36.94 25.10
C GLU A 128 6.50 37.57 25.35
N ARG A 129 6.88 38.55 24.51
CA ARG A 129 7.97 39.52 24.72
C ARG A 129 9.33 39.21 24.04
N SER A 130 9.36 39.34 22.72
CA SER A 130 10.54 39.93 22.07
C SER A 130 10.12 40.76 20.85
N ILE A 131 10.24 42.09 20.99
CA ILE A 131 10.11 43.06 19.90
C ILE A 131 11.43 43.00 19.11
N SER A 132 11.49 42.10 18.14
CA SER A 132 12.53 42.07 17.10
C SER A 132 11.85 42.00 15.74
N PRO A 133 12.35 42.71 14.70
CA PRO A 133 11.68 42.78 13.41
C PRO A 133 11.55 41.36 12.83
N PRO A 134 10.39 41.01 12.25
CA PRO A 134 10.15 39.65 11.78
C PRO A 134 11.12 39.34 10.63
N ALA A 135 11.93 38.29 10.80
CA ALA A 135 12.62 37.68 9.67
C ALA A 135 11.56 37.27 8.63
N LEU A 136 11.74 37.73 7.39
CA LEU A 136 10.80 37.70 6.26
C LEU A 136 10.52 36.29 5.66
N HIS A 137 10.60 35.25 6.47
CA HIS A 137 10.26 33.89 6.06
C HIS A 137 9.12 33.38 6.94
N SER A 138 7.89 33.74 6.55
CA SER A 138 6.70 33.05 7.03
C SER A 138 6.91 31.54 6.84
N PRO A 139 6.59 30.70 7.84
CA PRO A 139 6.68 29.26 7.67
C PRO A 139 5.83 28.87 6.46
N SER A 140 6.45 28.31 5.41
CA SER A 140 5.70 27.97 4.20
C SER A 140 4.72 26.84 4.53
N LEU A 141 3.43 27.15 4.47
CA LEU A 141 2.37 26.15 4.54
C LEU A 141 2.56 25.17 3.40
N ARG A 142 2.93 23.92 3.72
CA ARG A 142 3.01 22.86 2.72
C ARG A 142 1.64 22.20 2.62
N ALA A 143 0.90 22.56 1.58
CA ALA A 143 -0.35 21.92 1.20
C ALA A 143 -0.11 20.94 0.06
N SER A 144 -0.71 19.75 0.14
CA SER A 144 -0.68 18.71 -0.90
C SER A 144 -2.07 18.15 -1.12
N ARG A 145 -2.40 17.85 -2.38
CA ARG A 145 -3.62 17.10 -2.71
C ARG A 145 -3.54 15.70 -2.08
N ALA A 146 -4.67 15.17 -1.68
CA ALA A 146 -4.78 13.86 -1.08
C ALA A 146 -6.11 13.21 -1.44
N LEU A 147 -6.11 11.88 -1.43
CA LEU A 147 -7.31 11.08 -1.47
C LEU A 147 -7.81 10.85 -0.05
N LYS A 148 -9.09 11.12 0.21
CA LYS A 148 -9.75 10.74 1.46
C LYS A 148 -10.40 9.38 1.27
N LEU A 149 -10.11 8.47 2.19
CA LEU A 149 -10.52 7.07 2.07
C LEU A 149 -10.93 6.47 3.41
N LEU A 150 -11.84 5.52 3.33
CA LEU A 150 -12.22 4.61 4.41
C LEU A 150 -11.54 3.27 4.19
N TYR A 151 -11.07 2.62 5.26
CA TYR A 151 -10.46 1.31 5.14
C TYR A 151 -10.76 0.35 6.28
N ILE A 152 -10.61 -0.94 5.98
CA ILE A 152 -10.67 -2.05 6.94
C ILE A 152 -9.51 -2.99 6.63
N SER A 153 -8.74 -3.34 7.66
CA SER A 153 -7.76 -4.43 7.61
C SER A 153 -8.45 -5.78 7.75
N CYS A 154 -8.17 -6.71 6.84
CA CYS A 154 -8.75 -8.06 6.84
C CYS A 154 -7.98 -9.04 7.75
N SER A 155 -6.73 -8.73 8.11
CA SER A 155 -5.84 -9.66 8.82
C SER A 155 -6.20 -9.89 10.28
N ASN A 156 -6.77 -8.88 10.97
CA ASN A 156 -7.12 -8.93 12.39
C ASN A 156 -8.55 -8.40 12.65
N ALA A 157 -9.46 -8.65 11.71
CA ALA A 157 -10.80 -8.08 11.71
C ALA A 157 -11.67 -8.61 12.87
N SER A 158 -12.29 -7.67 13.60
CA SER A 158 -13.43 -7.97 14.49
C SER A 158 -14.55 -8.70 13.74
N THR A 159 -15.47 -9.34 14.46
CA THR A 159 -16.62 -10.05 13.84
C THR A 159 -17.38 -9.16 12.86
N GLN A 160 -17.62 -7.89 13.22
CA GLN A 160 -18.30 -6.93 12.36
C GLN A 160 -17.49 -6.60 11.08
N GLN A 161 -16.17 -6.43 11.20
CA GLN A 161 -15.30 -6.18 10.03
C GLN A 161 -15.21 -7.39 9.10
N ARG A 162 -15.26 -8.62 9.65
CA ARG A 162 -15.33 -9.85 8.84
C ARG A 162 -16.64 -9.95 8.06
N GLU A 163 -17.77 -9.57 8.66
CA GLU A 163 -19.04 -9.51 7.95
C GLU A 163 -19.02 -8.50 6.80
N ILE A 164 -18.43 -7.32 7.02
CA ILE A 164 -18.23 -6.33 5.96
C ILE A 164 -17.38 -6.90 4.83
N ALA A 165 -16.26 -7.56 5.17
CA ALA A 165 -15.38 -8.16 4.18
C ALA A 165 -16.06 -9.25 3.36
N ALA A 166 -16.79 -10.15 4.02
CA ALA A 166 -17.58 -11.17 3.34
C ALA A 166 -18.63 -10.54 2.41
N CYS A 167 -19.26 -9.43 2.82
CA CYS A 167 -20.20 -8.70 1.97
C CYS A 167 -19.52 -8.12 0.72
N TRP A 168 -18.30 -7.59 0.82
CA TRP A 168 -17.56 -7.09 -0.34
C TRP A 168 -17.19 -8.22 -1.32
N GLU A 169 -16.80 -9.37 -0.79
CA GLU A 169 -16.44 -10.56 -1.58
C GLU A 169 -17.66 -11.12 -2.34
N VAL A 170 -18.78 -11.33 -1.65
CA VAL A 170 -20.02 -11.89 -2.25
C VAL A 170 -20.55 -10.99 -3.36
N ASN A 171 -20.51 -9.68 -3.15
CA ASN A 171 -21.08 -8.71 -4.09
C ASN A 171 -20.06 -8.24 -5.15
N ALA A 172 -18.83 -8.74 -5.12
CA ALA A 172 -17.73 -8.34 -6.02
C ALA A 172 -17.58 -6.81 -6.15
N ILE A 173 -17.83 -6.08 -5.06
CA ILE A 173 -17.92 -4.61 -5.05
C ILE A 173 -16.53 -3.99 -5.24
N GLY A 174 -15.50 -4.62 -4.68
CA GLY A 174 -14.14 -4.11 -4.70
C GLY A 174 -13.37 -4.50 -5.97
N HIS A 175 -12.84 -3.50 -6.68
CA HIS A 175 -11.89 -3.74 -7.76
C HIS A 175 -10.56 -4.26 -7.19
N PRO A 176 -10.00 -5.38 -7.71
CA PRO A 176 -8.78 -5.95 -7.15
C PRO A 176 -7.55 -5.09 -7.46
N VAL A 177 -6.75 -4.81 -6.44
CA VAL A 177 -5.43 -4.17 -6.53
C VAL A 177 -4.42 -5.13 -5.92
N VAL A 178 -3.76 -5.91 -6.76
CA VAL A 178 -2.84 -6.97 -6.32
C VAL A 178 -1.46 -6.38 -6.00
N LEU A 179 -1.00 -6.56 -4.77
CA LEU A 179 0.30 -6.09 -4.27
C LEU A 179 1.05 -7.23 -3.55
N PRO A 180 2.39 -7.20 -3.48
CA PRO A 180 3.15 -8.14 -2.67
C PRO A 180 2.80 -7.99 -1.19
N LEU A 181 2.78 -9.07 -0.41
CA LEU A 181 2.40 -9.05 1.02
C LEU A 181 3.15 -7.95 1.79
N LYS A 182 4.46 -7.84 1.59
CA LYS A 182 5.25 -6.83 2.31
C LYS A 182 4.80 -5.40 2.00
N VAL A 183 4.38 -5.15 0.77
CA VAL A 183 3.87 -3.85 0.34
C VAL A 183 2.49 -3.58 0.92
N CYS A 184 1.64 -4.62 1.05
CA CYS A 184 0.35 -4.48 1.73
C CYS A 184 0.53 -4.07 3.20
N GLU A 185 1.50 -4.66 3.91
CA GLU A 185 1.85 -4.27 5.29
C GLU A 185 2.35 -2.82 5.36
N GLU A 186 3.25 -2.42 4.46
CA GLU A 186 3.76 -1.05 4.38
C GLU A 186 2.65 -0.05 4.07
N LEU A 187 1.70 -0.40 3.19
CA LEU A 187 0.55 0.45 2.87
C LEU A 187 -0.38 0.61 4.07
N LEU A 188 -0.65 -0.48 4.81
CA LEU A 188 -1.42 -0.41 6.06
C LEU A 188 -0.74 0.54 7.05
N GLN A 189 0.58 0.43 7.24
CA GLN A 189 1.31 1.33 8.12
C GLN A 189 1.19 2.80 7.68
N VAL A 190 1.29 3.09 6.38
CA VAL A 190 1.09 4.45 5.84
C VAL A 190 -0.31 4.99 6.18
N MET A 191 -1.33 4.14 6.06
CA MET A 191 -2.72 4.51 6.35
C MET A 191 -2.95 4.71 7.85
N ASP A 192 -2.39 3.85 8.69
CA ASP A 192 -2.45 3.94 10.16
C ASP A 192 -1.71 5.18 10.67
N ASP A 193 -0.53 5.48 10.11
CA ASP A 193 0.22 6.70 10.41
C ASP A 193 -0.63 7.93 10.05
N SER A 194 -1.23 7.95 8.87
CA SER A 194 -2.16 9.01 8.44
C SER A 194 -3.34 9.15 9.41
N ASN A 195 -3.99 8.05 9.77
CA ASN A 195 -5.10 8.00 10.73
C ASN A 195 -4.68 8.56 12.10
N SER A 196 -3.50 8.19 12.60
CA SER A 196 -3.00 8.61 13.92
C SER A 196 -2.84 10.13 14.04
N THR A 197 -2.57 10.83 12.92
CA THR A 197 -2.48 12.29 12.89
C THR A 197 -3.83 13.00 12.97
N LEU A 198 -4.93 12.28 12.74
CA LEU A 198 -6.28 12.85 12.77
C LEU A 198 -6.77 13.03 14.22
N PRO A 199 -7.63 14.05 14.47
CA PRO A 199 -8.40 14.13 15.70
C PRO A 199 -9.19 12.84 15.94
N ALA A 200 -9.32 12.43 17.20
CA ALA A 200 -9.97 11.16 17.55
C ALA A 200 -11.39 11.00 16.94
N SER A 201 -12.15 12.09 16.85
CA SER A 201 -13.48 12.12 16.22
C SER A 201 -13.49 11.85 14.71
N MET A 202 -12.33 11.97 14.05
CA MET A 202 -12.16 11.76 12.61
C MET A 202 -11.47 10.45 12.26
N ARG A 203 -10.97 9.70 13.24
CA ARG A 203 -10.23 8.45 12.99
C ARG A 203 -11.12 7.31 12.50
N CYS A 204 -12.39 7.32 12.90
CA CYS A 204 -13.34 6.26 12.55
C CYS A 204 -14.63 6.84 12.00
N MET A 205 -15.18 6.17 10.99
CA MET A 205 -16.52 6.42 10.48
C MET A 205 -17.28 5.09 10.44
N ARG A 206 -18.17 4.90 11.41
CA ARG A 206 -18.81 3.60 11.69
C ARG A 206 -17.73 2.54 11.98
N SER A 207 -17.70 1.44 11.22
CA SER A 207 -16.75 0.33 11.37
C SER A 207 -15.49 0.48 10.51
N TYR A 208 -15.32 1.61 9.83
CA TYR A 208 -14.17 1.90 8.99
C TYR A 208 -13.23 2.90 9.65
N GLU A 209 -11.94 2.74 9.39
CA GLU A 209 -10.91 3.71 9.72
C GLU A 209 -10.76 4.72 8.58
N VAL A 210 -10.29 5.93 8.89
CA VAL A 210 -10.15 7.04 7.93
C VAL A 210 -8.67 7.31 7.66
N ALA A 211 -8.28 7.40 6.40
CA ALA A 211 -6.92 7.80 6.03
C ALA A 211 -6.93 8.82 4.89
N TYR A 212 -5.82 9.55 4.79
CA TYR A 212 -5.50 10.44 3.69
C TYR A 212 -4.21 9.96 3.03
N LEU A 213 -4.25 9.67 1.73
CA LEU A 213 -3.06 9.35 0.93
C LEU A 213 -2.71 10.52 0.01
N ARG A 214 -1.50 11.05 0.14
CA ARG A 214 -1.03 12.16 -0.68
C ARG A 214 -0.84 11.75 -2.14
N LEU A 215 -1.25 12.65 -3.04
CA LEU A 215 -0.95 12.60 -4.47
C LEU A 215 0.42 13.23 -4.76
#